data_AF-A0AAE0CL19-F1
#
_entry.id   AF-A0AAE0CL19-F1
#
_cell.length_a   1.000
_cell.length_b   1.000
_cell.length_c   1.000
_cell.angle_alpha   90.00
_cell.angle_beta   90.00
_cell.angle_gamma   90.00
#
_symmetry.space_group_name_H-M   'P 1'
#
loop_
_entity.id
_entity.type
_entity.pdbx_description
1 polymer ?
#
loop_
_entity_poly.entity_id
_entity_poly.type
_entity_poly.pdbx_seq_one_letter_code
_entity_poly.pdbx_strand_id
1 'polypeptide(L)'
;MCSSQHGSPWIMLGDFNVSRNVGESIGGCSRISGAMEEFNDYLQASELDDLRFSGFLRTWCNKRSNCCISKKLDRVLVNNDWLVKFENPEAIFLPPSISDHCPSVIKLWLQGIKKNHPFKIFNFLTDRADLLPLVERCWREKVHGTLQYKLQNLKKVLKTLNNDEVGNLTTNLIEAKVTLDDCQCPIDQQPLNSNLRNQENELISYYTLTLQAEEDLLRQKSRIRWLKAGDLNSSYFFKAINGKRNRSKIRSFTGDDGSLIEGDIPVKNEAIRHF
;
A
#
# COMPACT_ATOMS: atom_id res chain seq x y z
N MET A 1 12.16 -24.65 -11.02
CA MET A 1 11.35 -23.70 -11.82
C MET A 1 9.92 -23.79 -11.33
N CYS A 2 9.51 -22.94 -10.38
CA CYS A 2 8.08 -22.75 -10.12
C CYS A 2 7.58 -21.77 -11.17
N SER A 3 6.82 -22.27 -12.14
CA SER A 3 6.08 -21.41 -13.05
C SER A 3 5.21 -20.47 -12.24
N SER A 4 5.20 -19.20 -12.61
CA SER A 4 4.27 -18.20 -12.11
C SER A 4 2.84 -18.71 -12.31
N GLN A 5 2.23 -19.26 -11.25
CA GLN A 5 0.78 -19.40 -11.16
C GLN A 5 0.22 -17.97 -11.08
N HIS A 6 0.09 -17.31 -12.23
CA HIS A 6 -0.54 -16.01 -12.31
C HIS A 6 -1.97 -16.15 -11.77
N GLY A 7 -2.26 -15.49 -10.65
CA GLY A 7 -3.59 -15.38 -10.07
C GLY A 7 -3.86 -16.14 -8.77
N SER A 8 -2.89 -16.87 -8.21
CA SER A 8 -3.05 -17.53 -6.91
C SER A 8 -2.17 -16.89 -5.82
N PRO A 9 -2.67 -16.74 -4.58
CA PRO A 9 -1.86 -16.29 -3.45
C PRO A 9 -0.93 -17.41 -3.01
N TRP A 10 0.38 -17.12 -2.94
CA TRP A 10 1.38 -18.10 -2.52
C TRP A 10 2.48 -17.50 -1.66
N ILE A 11 3.17 -18.38 -0.94
CA ILE A 11 4.18 -18.09 0.06
C ILE A 11 5.36 -19.05 -0.11
N MET A 12 6.58 -18.55 0.04
CA MET A 12 7.78 -19.36 0.21
C MET A 12 8.41 -19.08 1.55
N LEU A 13 8.71 -20.13 2.29
CA LEU A 13 9.31 -20.04 3.61
C LEU A 13 10.50 -20.99 3.70
N GLY A 14 11.58 -20.53 4.30
CA GLY A 14 12.75 -21.37 4.55
C GLY A 14 14.06 -20.60 4.48
N ASP A 15 15.14 -21.37 4.50
CA ASP A 15 16.51 -20.89 4.40
C ASP A 15 16.93 -20.75 2.93
N PHE A 16 17.21 -19.51 2.51
CA PHE A 16 17.68 -19.19 1.17
C PHE A 16 19.21 -19.17 1.06
N ASN A 17 19.93 -19.31 2.17
CA ASN A 17 21.39 -19.18 2.27
C ASN A 17 21.98 -17.87 1.72
N VAL A 18 21.15 -16.87 1.44
CA VAL A 18 21.54 -15.59 0.86
C VAL A 18 20.82 -14.43 1.56
N SER A 19 21.60 -13.44 1.99
CA SER A 19 21.08 -12.14 2.44
C SER A 19 20.81 -11.24 1.23
N ARG A 20 19.84 -10.34 1.30
CA ARG A 20 19.50 -9.41 0.21
C ARG A 20 20.42 -8.21 0.15
N ASN A 21 20.97 -7.80 1.29
CA ASN A 21 21.87 -6.65 1.36
C ASN A 21 22.90 -6.81 2.48
N VAL A 22 23.91 -5.95 2.44
CA VAL A 22 25.00 -5.96 3.43
C VAL A 22 24.51 -5.68 4.85
N GLY A 23 23.48 -4.84 5.02
CA GLY A 23 22.93 -4.48 6.33
C GLY A 23 22.29 -5.64 7.09
N GLU A 24 21.92 -6.71 6.39
CA GLU A 24 21.39 -7.94 6.96
C GLU A 24 22.48 -8.87 7.53
N SER A 25 23.76 -8.49 7.43
CA SER A 25 24.90 -9.24 7.97
C SER A 25 25.69 -8.43 9.01
N ILE A 26 26.21 -9.11 10.03
CA ILE A 26 27.20 -8.56 10.99
C ILE A 26 28.40 -9.51 11.07
N GLY A 27 29.60 -8.95 11.24
CA GLY A 27 30.84 -9.71 11.48
C GLY A 27 31.44 -10.39 10.25
N GLY A 28 30.82 -10.21 9.08
CA GLY A 28 31.26 -10.77 7.79
C GLY A 28 31.63 -9.69 6.76
N CYS A 29 31.72 -10.11 5.49
CA CYS A 29 32.05 -9.21 4.38
C CYS A 29 30.98 -8.13 4.19
N SER A 30 31.42 -6.87 4.10
CA SER A 30 30.55 -5.71 3.90
C SER A 30 30.35 -5.32 2.42
N ARG A 31 30.62 -6.24 1.51
CA ARG A 31 30.49 -6.02 0.06
C ARG A 31 29.24 -6.73 -0.47
N ILE A 32 28.61 -6.11 -1.46
CA ILE A 32 27.59 -6.74 -2.28
C ILE A 32 28.26 -7.91 -3.02
N SER A 33 27.63 -9.09 -3.01
CA SER A 33 28.08 -10.25 -3.77
C SER A 33 27.14 -10.52 -4.95
N GLY A 34 27.63 -11.18 -5.99
CA GLY A 34 26.80 -11.58 -7.14
C GLY A 34 25.59 -12.42 -6.70
N ALA A 35 25.75 -13.29 -5.70
CA ALA A 35 24.61 -14.03 -5.13
C ALA A 35 23.53 -13.12 -4.53
N MET A 36 23.88 -11.97 -3.92
CA MET A 36 22.90 -11.00 -3.44
C MET A 36 22.15 -10.35 -4.61
N GLU A 37 22.86 -10.01 -5.68
CA GLU A 37 22.28 -9.40 -6.89
C GLU A 37 21.33 -10.38 -7.57
N GLU A 38 21.81 -11.58 -7.89
CA GLU A 38 21.01 -12.67 -8.48
C GLU A 38 19.77 -13.00 -7.65
N PHE A 39 19.91 -13.03 -6.32
CA PHE A 39 18.76 -13.28 -5.45
C PHE A 39 17.73 -12.14 -5.51
N ASN A 40 18.17 -10.88 -5.48
CA ASN A 40 17.24 -9.74 -5.63
C ASN A 40 16.59 -9.70 -7.01
N ASP A 41 17.33 -10.01 -8.08
CA ASP A 41 16.80 -10.10 -9.43
C ASP A 41 15.73 -11.19 -9.54
N TYR A 42 15.97 -12.35 -8.91
CA TYR A 42 14.97 -13.43 -8.83
C TYR A 42 13.70 -13.00 -8.10
N LEU A 43 13.83 -12.31 -6.96
CA LEU A 43 12.69 -11.80 -6.21
C LEU A 43 11.90 -10.78 -7.03
N GLN A 44 12.59 -9.89 -7.75
CA GLN A 44 11.97 -8.91 -8.63
C GLN A 44 11.23 -9.59 -9.80
N ALA A 45 11.87 -10.54 -10.48
CA ALA A 45 11.27 -11.28 -11.59
C ALA A 45 10.07 -12.14 -11.16
N SER A 46 10.11 -12.66 -9.93
CA SER A 46 9.03 -13.48 -9.36
C SER A 46 7.94 -12.65 -8.67
N GLU A 47 8.07 -11.33 -8.63
CA GLU A 47 7.19 -10.40 -7.92
C GLU A 47 6.96 -10.75 -6.45
N LEU A 48 8.04 -11.15 -5.77
CA LEU A 48 8.04 -11.53 -4.37
C LEU A 48 8.64 -10.44 -3.50
N ASP A 49 8.07 -10.27 -2.32
CA ASP A 49 8.67 -9.43 -1.29
C ASP A 49 8.66 -10.16 0.05
N ASP A 50 9.54 -9.73 0.96
CA ASP A 50 9.52 -10.21 2.34
C ASP A 50 8.15 -9.86 2.96
N LEU A 51 7.48 -10.87 3.50
CA LEU A 51 6.35 -10.65 4.40
C LEU A 51 6.86 -9.82 5.59
N ARG A 52 6.06 -8.85 6.04
CA ARG A 52 6.37 -8.10 7.25
C ARG A 52 6.71 -9.05 8.40
N PHE A 53 7.71 -8.69 9.19
CA PHE A 53 8.14 -9.54 10.26
C PHE A 53 8.48 -8.78 11.54
N SER A 54 8.45 -9.50 12.65
CA SER A 54 8.92 -9.07 13.97
C SER A 54 9.83 -10.14 14.58
N GLY A 55 10.46 -9.83 15.71
CA GLY A 55 11.44 -10.70 16.37
C GLY A 55 12.86 -10.48 15.86
N PHE A 56 13.62 -11.56 15.70
CA PHE A 56 15.05 -11.51 15.35
C PHE A 56 15.28 -10.98 13.93
N LEU A 57 16.10 -9.93 13.81
CA LEU A 57 16.47 -9.35 12.50
C LEU A 57 17.36 -10.27 11.67
N ARG A 58 18.22 -11.04 12.34
CA ARG A 58 19.13 -12.00 11.74
C ARG A 58 18.72 -13.38 12.21
N THR A 59 18.56 -14.28 11.26
CA THR A 59 17.96 -15.58 11.51
C THR A 59 19.01 -16.65 11.69
N TRP A 60 20.25 -16.43 11.25
CA TRP A 60 21.36 -17.36 11.40
C TRP A 60 22.54 -16.76 12.16
N CYS A 61 23.28 -17.60 12.90
CA CYS A 61 24.52 -17.23 13.57
C CYS A 61 25.51 -18.39 13.64
N ASN A 62 26.79 -18.15 13.31
CA ASN A 62 27.83 -19.18 13.40
C ASN A 62 28.24 -19.59 14.83
N LYS A 63 27.65 -18.97 15.86
CA LYS A 63 27.87 -19.20 17.30
C LYS A 63 29.32 -19.13 17.78
N ARG A 64 30.22 -18.48 17.01
CA ARG A 64 31.61 -18.33 17.43
C ARG A 64 31.74 -17.23 18.48
N SER A 65 32.52 -17.46 19.52
CA SER A 65 32.80 -16.47 20.58
C SER A 65 33.59 -15.27 20.04
N ASN A 66 34.58 -15.53 19.18
CA ASN A 66 35.35 -14.52 18.47
C ASN A 66 34.94 -14.50 16.99
N CYS A 67 34.85 -13.30 16.40
CA CYS A 67 34.41 -13.11 15.01
C CYS A 67 33.03 -13.76 14.74
N CYS A 68 32.08 -13.52 15.64
CA CYS A 68 30.69 -13.94 15.48
C CYS A 68 30.11 -13.34 14.19
N ILE A 69 29.56 -14.20 13.34
CA ILE A 69 28.88 -13.80 12.11
C ILE A 69 27.41 -14.14 12.28
N SER A 70 26.56 -13.14 12.04
CA SER A 70 25.11 -13.33 12.02
C SER A 70 24.54 -12.75 10.74
N LYS A 71 23.56 -13.43 10.16
CA LYS A 71 22.96 -13.09 8.86
C LYS A 71 21.46 -13.32 8.86
N LYS A 72 20.74 -12.61 7.99
CA LYS A 72 19.36 -12.96 7.62
C LYS A 72 19.38 -13.88 6.41
N LEU A 73 19.09 -15.16 6.62
CA LEU A 73 19.09 -16.21 5.59
C LEU A 73 17.71 -16.85 5.42
N ASP A 74 16.97 -16.98 6.53
CA ASP A 74 15.61 -17.48 6.56
C ASP A 74 14.63 -16.35 6.21
N ARG A 75 13.73 -16.62 5.28
CA ARG A 75 12.74 -15.64 4.79
C ARG A 75 11.36 -16.24 4.68
N VAL A 76 10.39 -15.36 4.78
CA VAL A 76 9.00 -15.61 4.41
C VAL A 76 8.67 -14.64 3.28
N LEU A 77 8.62 -15.14 2.05
CA LEU A 77 8.39 -14.38 0.84
C LEU A 77 6.96 -14.60 0.35
N VAL A 78 6.29 -13.53 -0.07
CA VAL A 78 4.89 -13.57 -0.52
C VAL A 78 4.71 -12.77 -1.79
N ASN A 79 3.77 -13.19 -2.64
CA ASN A 79 3.34 -12.40 -3.78
C ASN A 79 2.26 -11.38 -3.39
N ASN A 80 1.94 -10.46 -4.31
CA ASN A 80 0.91 -9.45 -4.06
C ASN A 80 -0.48 -10.05 -3.77
N ASP A 81 -0.85 -11.16 -4.41
CA ASP A 81 -2.15 -11.81 -4.20
C ASP A 81 -2.31 -12.32 -2.77
N TRP A 82 -1.23 -12.78 -2.14
CA TRP A 82 -1.21 -13.14 -0.73
C TRP A 82 -1.51 -11.95 0.18
N LEU A 83 -0.91 -10.78 -0.11
CA LEU A 83 -1.14 -9.55 0.65
C LEU A 83 -2.57 -9.00 0.49
N VAL A 84 -3.23 -9.30 -0.64
CA VAL A 84 -4.63 -8.96 -0.88
C VAL A 84 -5.57 -9.93 -0.16
N LYS A 85 -5.28 -11.24 -0.21
CA LYS A 85 -6.14 -12.27 0.38
C LYS A 85 -6.13 -12.28 1.90
N PHE A 86 -4.95 -12.19 2.50
CA PHE A 86 -4.83 -12.30 3.95
C PHE A 86 -4.82 -10.92 4.58
N GLU A 87 -5.74 -10.70 5.51
CA GLU A 87 -5.82 -9.41 6.18
C GLU A 87 -4.69 -9.29 7.21
N ASN A 88 -3.63 -8.60 6.83
CA ASN A 88 -2.50 -8.25 7.69
C ASN A 88 -1.66 -9.43 8.22
N PRO A 89 -1.19 -10.36 7.37
CA PRO A 89 -0.30 -11.45 7.77
C PRO A 89 1.00 -10.92 8.38
N GLU A 90 1.63 -11.72 9.24
CA GLU A 90 2.93 -11.40 9.84
C GLU A 90 3.79 -12.65 10.03
N ALA A 91 5.08 -12.53 9.75
CA ALA A 91 6.09 -13.50 10.13
C ALA A 91 6.74 -13.11 11.47
N ILE A 92 7.06 -14.09 12.31
CA ILE A 92 7.77 -13.89 13.57
C ILE A 92 8.99 -14.79 13.58
N PHE A 93 10.17 -14.20 13.68
CA PHE A 93 11.42 -14.94 13.87
C PHE A 93 11.72 -15.03 15.36
N LEU A 94 11.54 -16.23 15.91
CA LEU A 94 11.70 -16.53 17.33
C LEU A 94 13.17 -16.76 17.71
N PRO A 95 13.52 -16.70 19.01
CA PRO A 95 14.86 -17.07 19.46
C PRO A 95 15.28 -18.46 18.94
N PRO A 96 16.54 -18.61 18.50
CA PRO A 96 17.02 -19.85 17.86
C PRO A 96 17.15 -21.04 18.82
N SER A 97 17.08 -20.80 20.13
CA SER A 97 17.29 -21.83 21.17
C SER A 97 18.61 -22.59 20.92
N ILE A 98 18.55 -23.91 20.69
CA ILE A 98 19.72 -24.76 20.44
C ILE A 98 20.19 -24.73 18.97
N SER A 99 19.38 -24.22 18.04
CA SER A 99 19.70 -24.12 16.61
C SER A 99 20.61 -22.93 16.33
N ASP A 100 21.36 -22.97 15.24
CA ASP A 100 22.01 -21.80 14.64
C ASP A 100 21.05 -20.97 13.79
N HIS A 101 19.86 -21.50 13.47
CA HIS A 101 18.76 -20.81 12.81
C HIS A 101 17.60 -20.42 13.75
N CYS A 102 16.92 -19.31 13.45
CA CYS A 102 15.72 -18.83 14.13
C CYS A 102 14.48 -19.47 13.49
N PRO A 103 13.60 -20.14 14.28
CA PRO A 103 12.35 -20.64 13.72
C PRO A 103 11.42 -19.48 13.34
N SER A 104 10.73 -19.62 12.20
CA SER A 104 9.74 -18.66 11.71
C SER A 104 8.32 -19.15 11.94
N VAL A 105 7.46 -18.28 12.49
CA VAL A 105 6.01 -18.53 12.65
C VAL A 105 5.23 -17.53 11.81
N ILE A 106 4.23 -18.00 11.06
CA ILE A 106 3.33 -17.13 10.29
C ILE A 106 2.04 -16.96 11.09
N LYS A 107 1.75 -15.74 11.54
CA LYS A 107 0.47 -15.37 12.15
C LYS A 107 -0.49 -14.87 11.06
N LEU A 108 -1.58 -15.61 10.87
CA LEU A 108 -2.73 -15.19 10.07
C LEU A 108 -3.84 -14.72 11.01
N TRP A 109 -4.31 -13.49 10.84
CA TRP A 109 -5.38 -12.94 11.67
C TRP A 109 -6.72 -13.17 10.96
N LEU A 110 -7.64 -13.88 11.61
CA LEU A 110 -9.01 -14.01 11.15
C LEU A 110 -9.75 -12.71 11.49
N GLN A 111 -9.96 -11.87 10.47
CA GLN A 111 -10.71 -10.62 10.48
C GLN A 111 -10.19 -9.53 11.44
N GLY A 112 -9.68 -8.45 10.85
CA GLY A 112 -9.44 -7.22 11.59
C GLY A 112 -10.76 -6.56 11.98
N ILE A 113 -10.83 -6.02 13.19
CA ILE A 113 -11.86 -5.04 13.53
C ILE A 113 -11.67 -3.85 12.58
N LYS A 114 -12.69 -3.47 11.82
CA LYS A 114 -12.67 -2.28 10.95
C LYS A 114 -12.25 -1.07 11.78
N LYS A 115 -11.04 -0.57 11.56
CA LYS A 115 -10.51 0.60 12.27
C LYS A 115 -11.08 1.87 11.67
N ASN A 116 -11.54 2.78 12.52
CA ASN A 116 -11.87 4.14 12.11
C ASN A 116 -10.57 4.90 11.82
N HIS A 117 -10.32 5.19 10.55
CA HIS A 117 -9.23 6.07 10.16
C HIS A 117 -9.62 7.53 10.38
N PRO A 118 -8.67 8.40 10.79
CA PRO A 118 -8.91 9.83 10.81
C PRO A 118 -9.29 10.29 9.39
N PHE A 119 -10.32 11.14 9.32
CA PHE A 119 -10.78 11.69 8.05
C PHE A 119 -9.67 12.50 7.39
N LYS A 120 -9.48 12.26 6.10
CA LYS A 120 -8.61 13.04 5.22
C LYS A 120 -9.33 13.22 3.90
N ILE A 121 -9.16 14.39 3.30
CA ILE A 121 -9.60 14.66 1.93
C ILE A 121 -8.47 14.27 0.97
N PHE A 122 -8.80 13.75 -0.20
CA PHE A 122 -7.81 13.54 -1.27
C PHE A 122 -7.52 14.85 -2.00
N ASN A 123 -6.28 15.00 -2.45
CA ASN A 123 -5.80 16.28 -3.00
C ASN A 123 -6.51 16.63 -4.31
N PHE A 124 -6.82 15.67 -5.18
CA PHE A 124 -7.51 15.97 -6.45
C PHE A 124 -8.87 16.66 -6.25
N LEU A 125 -9.51 16.50 -5.08
CA LEU A 125 -10.75 17.20 -4.76
C LEU A 125 -10.54 18.71 -4.56
N THR A 126 -9.32 19.18 -4.28
CA THR A 126 -9.03 20.61 -4.14
C THR A 126 -9.09 21.36 -5.46
N ASP A 127 -8.98 20.65 -6.58
CA ASP A 127 -9.01 21.24 -7.92
C ASP A 127 -10.45 21.39 -8.45
N ARG A 128 -11.45 20.90 -7.69
CA ARG A 128 -12.85 21.07 -8.02
C ARG A 128 -13.30 22.52 -7.84
N ALA A 129 -13.90 23.06 -8.90
CA ALA A 129 -14.45 24.42 -8.89
C ALA A 129 -15.54 24.64 -7.82
N ASP A 130 -16.30 23.60 -7.47
CA ASP A 130 -17.40 23.69 -6.51
C ASP A 130 -16.98 23.43 -5.05
N LEU A 131 -15.73 23.04 -4.78
CA LEU A 131 -15.27 22.77 -3.41
C LEU A 131 -15.33 24.02 -2.54
N LEU A 132 -14.78 25.16 -3.00
CA LEU A 132 -14.78 26.40 -2.21
C LEU A 132 -16.21 26.93 -1.95
N PRO A 133 -17.11 26.99 -2.96
CA PRO A 133 -18.52 27.30 -2.72
C PRO A 133 -19.19 26.35 -1.71
N LEU A 134 -18.89 25.04 -1.76
CA LEU A 134 -19.42 24.07 -0.82
C LEU A 134 -18.94 24.33 0.61
N VAL A 135 -17.64 24.59 0.79
CA VAL A 135 -17.03 24.93 2.07
C VAL A 135 -17.65 26.21 2.62
N GLU A 136 -17.77 27.25 1.80
CA GLU A 136 -18.34 28.53 2.20
C GLU A 136 -19.80 28.39 2.65
N ARG A 137 -20.61 27.64 1.90
CA ARG A 137 -22.01 27.36 2.26
C ARG A 137 -22.11 26.70 3.63
N CYS A 138 -21.30 25.65 3.87
CA CYS A 138 -21.27 24.98 5.17
C CYS A 138 -20.76 25.90 6.28
N TRP A 139 -19.80 26.77 5.98
CA TRP A 139 -19.23 27.69 6.95
C TRP A 139 -20.20 28.79 7.38
N ARG A 140 -21.09 29.23 6.49
CA ARG A 140 -22.12 30.24 6.76
C ARG A 140 -23.27 29.74 7.64
N GLU A 141 -23.43 28.43 7.81
CA GLU A 141 -24.47 27.88 8.68
C GLU A 141 -24.29 28.37 10.13
N LYS A 142 -25.38 28.83 10.73
CA LYS A 142 -25.40 29.21 12.15
C LYS A 142 -25.30 27.95 12.99
N VAL A 143 -24.35 27.92 13.90
CA VAL A 143 -24.14 26.80 14.81
C VAL A 143 -24.09 27.33 16.23
N HIS A 144 -24.89 26.75 17.11
CA HIS A 144 -24.85 27.05 18.54
C HIS A 144 -23.73 26.22 19.18
N GLY A 145 -22.69 26.90 19.68
CA GLY A 145 -21.54 26.25 20.31
C GLY A 145 -20.21 26.85 19.84
N THR A 146 -19.15 26.06 19.99
CA THR A 146 -17.79 26.47 19.64
C THR A 146 -17.46 26.19 18.16
N LEU A 147 -16.30 26.68 17.71
CA LEU A 147 -15.71 26.39 16.39
C LEU A 147 -15.68 24.89 16.05
N GLN A 148 -15.56 24.02 17.05
CA GLN A 148 -15.55 22.57 16.90
C GLN A 148 -16.77 22.06 16.12
N TYR A 149 -17.96 22.61 16.36
CA TYR A 149 -19.17 22.15 15.70
C TYR A 149 -19.21 22.54 14.22
N LYS A 150 -18.70 23.73 13.87
CA LYS A 150 -18.51 24.12 12.46
C LYS A 150 -17.57 23.16 11.73
N LEU A 151 -16.44 22.82 12.36
CA LEU A 151 -15.48 21.86 11.80
C LEU A 151 -16.08 20.45 11.68
N GLN A 152 -16.91 20.01 12.63
CA GLN A 152 -17.60 18.73 12.56
C GLN A 152 -18.63 18.67 11.42
N ASN A 153 -19.39 19.74 11.19
CA ASN A 153 -20.33 19.82 10.07
C ASN A 153 -19.59 19.80 8.73
N LEU A 154 -18.55 20.61 8.60
CA LEU A 154 -17.71 20.63 7.39
C LEU A 154 -17.10 19.25 7.12
N LYS A 155 -16.58 18.59 8.17
CA LYS A 155 -16.06 17.23 8.08
C LYS A 155 -17.08 16.22 7.55
N LYS A 156 -18.36 16.32 7.95
CA LYS A 156 -19.42 15.41 7.44
C LYS A 156 -19.61 15.60 5.94
N VAL A 157 -19.77 16.86 5.51
CA VAL A 157 -19.97 17.22 4.10
C VAL A 157 -18.78 16.76 3.25
N LEU A 158 -17.56 17.08 3.66
CA LEU A 158 -16.35 16.67 2.93
C LEU A 158 -16.16 15.15 2.95
N LYS A 159 -16.59 14.45 4.01
CA LYS A 159 -16.53 12.99 4.06
C LYS A 159 -17.49 12.34 3.06
N THR A 160 -18.70 12.86 2.94
CA THR A 160 -19.66 12.42 1.91
C THR A 160 -19.09 12.65 0.52
N LEU A 161 -18.65 13.89 0.22
CA LEU A 161 -18.01 14.21 -1.06
C LEU A 161 -16.85 13.26 -1.37
N ASN A 162 -15.95 13.06 -0.41
CA ASN A 162 -14.78 12.21 -0.60
C ASN A 162 -15.14 10.74 -0.82
N ASN A 163 -16.21 10.25 -0.19
CA ASN A 163 -16.67 8.87 -0.37
C ASN A 163 -17.38 8.68 -1.71
N ASP A 164 -18.23 9.62 -2.10
CA ASP A 164 -19.02 9.54 -3.33
C ASP A 164 -18.08 9.63 -4.55
N GLU A 165 -17.16 10.58 -4.54
CA GLU A 165 -16.19 10.76 -5.62
C GLU A 165 -15.25 9.57 -5.73
N VAL A 166 -14.64 9.14 -4.63
CA VAL A 166 -13.67 8.02 -4.66
C VAL A 166 -14.36 6.69 -4.91
N GLY A 167 -15.57 6.51 -4.36
CA GLY A 167 -16.35 5.29 -4.54
C GLY A 167 -16.79 5.10 -5.98
N ASN A 168 -17.14 6.20 -6.65
CA ASN A 168 -17.60 6.16 -8.04
C ASN A 168 -16.47 6.38 -9.05
N LEU A 169 -15.28 6.84 -8.66
CA LEU A 169 -14.21 7.22 -9.59
C LEU A 169 -13.84 6.13 -10.61
N THR A 170 -13.62 4.90 -10.14
CA THR A 170 -13.28 3.78 -11.02
C THR A 170 -14.46 3.39 -11.92
N THR A 171 -15.69 3.44 -11.41
CA THR A 171 -16.91 3.19 -12.21
C THR A 171 -17.08 4.26 -13.28
N ASN A 172 -17.00 5.54 -12.89
CA ASN A 172 -17.09 6.69 -13.78
C ASN A 172 -16.02 6.65 -14.86
N LEU A 173 -14.80 6.20 -14.54
CA LEU A 173 -13.73 6.06 -15.52
C LEU A 173 -14.05 4.98 -16.56
N ILE A 174 -14.55 3.82 -16.13
CA ILE A 174 -14.96 2.74 -17.03
C ILE A 174 -16.11 3.23 -17.92
N GLU A 175 -17.14 3.85 -17.35
CA GLU A 175 -18.29 4.39 -18.07
C GLU A 175 -17.87 5.49 -19.05
N ALA A 176 -16.98 6.40 -18.65
CA ALA A 176 -16.44 7.44 -19.52
C ALA A 176 -15.69 6.84 -20.72
N LYS A 177 -14.91 5.77 -20.51
CA LYS A 177 -14.20 5.08 -21.58
C LYS A 177 -15.17 4.40 -22.55
N VAL A 178 -16.14 3.66 -22.04
CA VAL A 178 -17.17 2.99 -22.86
C VAL A 178 -17.96 4.01 -23.67
N THR A 179 -18.40 5.10 -23.04
CA THR A 179 -19.17 6.15 -23.72
C THR A 179 -18.34 6.83 -24.82
N LEU A 180 -17.04 7.05 -24.59
CA LEU A 180 -16.13 7.58 -25.60
C LEU A 180 -15.99 6.60 -26.78
N ASP A 181 -15.76 5.32 -26.50
CA ASP A 181 -15.62 4.28 -27.53
C ASP A 181 -16.90 4.16 -28.38
N ASP A 182 -18.07 4.19 -27.74
CA ASP A 182 -19.38 4.16 -28.41
C ASP A 182 -19.60 5.39 -29.31
N CYS A 183 -19.18 6.58 -28.84
CA CYS A 183 -19.26 7.82 -29.63
C CYS A 183 -18.31 7.82 -30.84
N GLN A 184 -17.19 7.11 -30.76
CA GLN A 184 -16.19 7.03 -31.84
C GLN A 184 -16.60 6.06 -32.96
N CYS A 185 -17.44 5.07 -32.67
CA CYS A 185 -17.95 4.12 -33.65
C CYS A 185 -18.66 4.79 -34.87
N PRO A 186 -19.65 5.69 -34.70
CA PRO A 186 -20.29 6.36 -35.83
C PRO A 186 -19.40 7.39 -36.54
N ILE A 187 -18.33 7.87 -35.89
CA ILE A 187 -17.40 8.84 -36.48
C ILE A 187 -16.58 8.21 -37.62
N ASP A 188 -16.28 6.91 -37.53
CA ASP A 188 -15.61 6.19 -38.61
C ASP A 188 -16.43 6.22 -39.91
N GLN A 189 -17.76 6.12 -39.78
CA GLN A 189 -18.69 6.19 -40.91
C GLN A 189 -18.99 7.63 -41.36
N GLN A 190 -18.86 8.62 -40.46
CA GLN A 190 -19.21 10.01 -40.71
C GLN A 190 -18.14 11.00 -40.18
N PRO A 191 -16.91 10.98 -40.72
CA PRO A 191 -15.76 11.66 -40.11
C PRO A 191 -15.86 13.19 -40.12
N LEU A 192 -16.66 13.76 -41.02
CA LEU A 192 -16.88 15.20 -41.18
C LEU A 192 -18.12 15.72 -40.41
N ASN A 193 -18.82 14.87 -39.64
CA ASN A 193 -19.96 15.29 -38.85
C ASN A 193 -19.48 16.11 -37.63
N SER A 194 -19.70 17.42 -37.69
CA SER A 194 -19.26 18.36 -36.65
C SER A 194 -19.90 18.10 -35.29
N ASN A 195 -21.14 17.61 -35.24
CA ASN A 195 -21.82 17.32 -33.98
C ASN A 195 -21.18 16.12 -33.27
N LEU A 196 -20.88 15.05 -34.00
CA LEU A 196 -20.18 13.89 -33.45
C LEU A 196 -18.78 14.25 -32.97
N ARG A 197 -18.05 15.10 -33.71
CA ARG A 197 -16.72 15.58 -33.30
C ARG A 197 -16.76 16.48 -32.06
N ASN A 198 -17.77 17.34 -31.95
CA ASN A 198 -17.93 18.16 -30.74
C ASN A 198 -18.22 17.29 -29.52
N GLN A 199 -19.13 16.30 -29.67
CA GLN A 199 -19.43 15.34 -28.61
C GLN A 199 -18.20 14.50 -28.23
N GLU A 200 -17.41 14.04 -29.21
CA GLU A 200 -16.15 13.35 -28.97
C GLU A 200 -15.18 14.21 -28.15
N ASN A 201 -15.00 15.48 -28.50
CA ASN A 201 -14.10 16.38 -27.77
C ASN A 201 -14.54 16.57 -26.30
N GLU A 202 -15.84 16.68 -26.04
CA GLU A 202 -16.38 16.75 -24.68
C GLU A 202 -16.12 15.45 -23.89
N LEU A 203 -16.35 14.29 -24.51
CA LEU A 203 -16.10 12.99 -23.91
C LEU A 203 -14.61 12.73 -23.67
N ILE A 204 -13.72 13.12 -24.60
CA ILE A 204 -12.27 13.07 -24.43
C ILE A 204 -11.85 13.93 -23.24
N SER A 205 -12.37 15.16 -23.14
CA SER A 205 -12.07 16.05 -22.02
C SER A 205 -12.52 15.44 -20.69
N TYR A 206 -13.75 14.90 -20.62
CA TYR A 206 -14.27 14.26 -19.41
C TYR A 206 -13.48 13.00 -19.02
N TYR A 207 -13.19 12.12 -19.99
CA TYR A 207 -12.40 10.92 -19.78
C TYR A 207 -10.99 11.27 -19.27
N THR A 208 -10.32 12.25 -19.90
CA THR A 208 -8.98 12.68 -19.51
C THR A 208 -8.94 13.25 -18.09
N LEU A 209 -9.92 14.08 -17.71
CA LEU A 209 -10.03 14.61 -16.34
C LEU A 209 -10.29 13.51 -15.31
N THR A 210 -11.17 12.57 -15.62
CA THR A 210 -11.50 11.44 -14.73
C THR A 210 -10.31 10.51 -14.55
N LEU A 211 -9.59 10.25 -15.64
CA LEU A 211 -8.36 9.45 -15.65
C LEU A 211 -7.26 10.11 -14.80
N GLN A 212 -7.06 11.42 -14.95
CA GLN A 212 -6.11 12.19 -14.16
C GLN A 212 -6.45 12.12 -12.65
N ALA A 213 -7.72 12.24 -12.29
CA ALA A 213 -8.16 12.13 -10.90
C ALA A 213 -7.89 10.74 -10.30
N GLU A 214 -8.07 9.65 -11.07
CA GLU A 214 -7.75 8.29 -10.62
C GLU A 214 -6.24 8.13 -10.39
N GLU A 215 -5.42 8.60 -11.33
CA GLU A 215 -3.97 8.58 -11.21
C GLU A 215 -3.50 9.34 -9.96
N ASP A 216 -4.03 10.54 -9.72
CA ASP A 216 -3.70 11.36 -8.55
C ASP A 216 -4.08 10.68 -7.23
N LEU A 217 -5.24 10.02 -7.20
CA LEU A 217 -5.67 9.22 -6.06
C LEU A 217 -4.70 8.06 -5.78
N LEU A 218 -4.34 7.29 -6.81
CA LEU A 218 -3.44 6.13 -6.70
C LEU A 218 -2.01 6.56 -6.31
N ARG A 219 -1.52 7.66 -6.88
CA ARG A 219 -0.24 8.29 -6.54
C ARG A 219 -0.21 8.77 -5.08
N GLN A 220 -1.25 9.44 -4.61
CA GLN A 220 -1.35 9.89 -3.22
C GLN A 220 -1.37 8.70 -2.24
N LYS A 221 -2.11 7.63 -2.57
CA LYS A 221 -2.17 6.40 -1.74
C LYS A 221 -0.82 5.68 -1.70
N SER A 222 -0.14 5.54 -2.85
CA SER A 222 1.15 4.86 -2.96
C SER A 222 2.29 5.65 -2.29
N ARG A 223 2.25 7.00 -2.31
CA ARG A 223 3.35 7.94 -1.94
C ARG A 223 4.56 7.87 -2.88
N ILE A 224 4.36 7.43 -4.12
CA ILE A 224 5.41 7.47 -5.13
C ILE A 224 5.51 8.89 -5.69
N ARG A 225 6.73 9.45 -5.70
CA ARG A 225 7.00 10.83 -6.15
C ARG A 225 7.73 10.92 -7.49
N TRP A 226 8.36 9.82 -7.94
CA TRP A 226 9.29 9.81 -9.06
C TRP A 226 8.68 9.33 -10.38
N LEU A 227 7.51 8.67 -10.34
CA LEU A 227 6.74 8.42 -11.56
C LEU A 227 6.25 9.78 -12.08
N LYS A 228 6.71 10.18 -13.27
CA LYS A 228 6.14 11.31 -13.99
C LYS A 228 4.76 10.90 -14.51
N ALA A 229 3.82 11.84 -14.53
CA ALA A 229 2.49 11.62 -15.10
C ALA A 229 2.63 11.08 -16.53
N GLY A 230 1.99 9.95 -16.83
CA GLY A 230 2.04 9.31 -18.15
C GLY A 230 2.32 7.80 -18.18
N ASP A 231 2.94 7.24 -17.13
CA ASP A 231 3.06 5.78 -17.01
C ASP A 231 1.77 5.20 -16.40
N LEU A 232 0.80 4.92 -17.27
CA LEU A 232 -0.57 4.47 -16.98
C LEU A 232 -0.64 3.03 -16.43
N ASN A 233 0.04 2.74 -15.31
CA ASN A 233 0.07 1.41 -14.71
C ASN A 233 -0.60 1.39 -13.33
N SER A 234 -1.93 1.29 -13.31
CA SER A 234 -2.71 1.14 -12.07
C SER A 234 -2.29 -0.08 -11.26
N SER A 235 -1.96 -1.20 -11.92
CA SER A 235 -1.46 -2.43 -11.29
C SER A 235 -0.20 -2.18 -10.45
N TYR A 236 0.75 -1.39 -10.98
CA TYR A 236 1.94 -0.99 -10.26
C TYR A 236 1.60 -0.21 -8.98
N PHE A 237 0.70 0.78 -9.06
CA PHE A 237 0.28 1.52 -7.88
C PHE A 237 -0.40 0.63 -6.84
N PHE A 238 -1.24 -0.31 -7.25
CA PHE A 238 -1.86 -1.27 -6.33
C PHE A 238 -0.82 -2.14 -5.62
N LYS A 239 0.14 -2.72 -6.36
CA LYS A 239 1.24 -3.50 -5.78
C LYS A 239 2.08 -2.66 -4.81
N ALA A 240 2.39 -1.42 -5.17
CA ALA A 240 3.14 -0.50 -4.31
C ALA A 240 2.37 -0.14 -3.02
N ILE A 241 1.06 0.11 -3.12
CA ILE A 241 0.19 0.38 -1.96
C ILE A 241 0.19 -0.83 -1.01
N ASN A 242 0.06 -2.05 -1.55
CA ASN A 242 0.05 -3.27 -0.76
C ASN A 242 1.40 -3.54 -0.09
N GLY A 243 2.51 -3.44 -0.83
CA GLY A 243 3.85 -3.57 -0.26
C GLY A 243 4.14 -2.54 0.84
N LYS A 244 3.66 -1.31 0.68
CA LYS A 244 3.77 -0.29 1.73
C LYS A 244 2.91 -0.62 2.96
N ARG A 245 1.67 -1.09 2.76
CA ARG A 245 0.80 -1.53 3.86
C ARG A 245 1.44 -2.69 4.63
N ASN A 246 2.07 -3.63 3.93
CA ASN A 246 2.86 -4.71 4.50
C ASN A 246 3.95 -4.14 5.44
N ARG A 247 4.81 -3.25 4.93
CA ARG A 247 5.96 -2.72 5.69
C ARG A 247 5.62 -1.71 6.81
N SER A 248 4.57 -0.91 6.65
CA SER A 248 4.38 0.31 7.49
C SER A 248 3.51 0.13 8.73
N LYS A 249 2.95 -1.06 8.96
CA LYS A 249 1.97 -1.27 10.04
C LYS A 249 2.69 -1.65 11.34
N ILE A 250 2.42 -0.94 12.43
CA ILE A 250 2.94 -1.28 13.76
C ILE A 250 2.01 -2.33 14.40
N ARG A 251 2.59 -3.39 14.98
CA ARG A 251 1.83 -4.52 15.57
C ARG A 251 2.14 -4.82 17.01
N SER A 252 3.33 -4.48 17.46
CA SER A 252 3.75 -4.68 18.82
C SER A 252 4.73 -3.59 19.20
N PHE A 253 4.79 -3.35 20.50
CA PHE A 253 5.85 -2.59 21.14
C PHE A 253 6.59 -3.51 22.08
N THR A 254 7.85 -3.20 22.33
CA THR A 254 8.59 -3.75 23.45
C THR A 254 8.45 -2.75 24.60
N GLY A 255 7.84 -3.18 25.70
CA GLY A 255 7.70 -2.36 26.90
C GLY A 255 9.05 -2.14 27.59
N ASP A 256 9.06 -1.22 28.56
CA ASP A 256 10.27 -0.86 29.33
C ASP A 256 10.86 -2.05 30.09
N ASP A 257 10.03 -3.04 30.44
CA ASP A 257 10.39 -4.30 31.10
C ASP A 257 10.85 -5.41 30.13
N GLY A 258 10.92 -5.11 28.83
CA GLY A 258 11.24 -6.07 27.79
C GLY A 258 10.06 -6.97 27.38
N SER A 259 8.87 -6.79 27.96
CA SER A 259 7.69 -7.54 27.58
C SER A 259 7.19 -7.14 26.19
N LEU A 260 6.65 -8.11 25.44
CA LEU A 260 6.06 -7.86 24.13
C LEU A 260 4.59 -7.46 24.30
N ILE A 261 4.27 -6.21 23.97
CA ILE A 261 2.91 -5.69 23.98
C ILE A 261 2.30 -5.98 22.62
N GLU A 262 1.42 -6.99 22.55
CA GLU A 262 0.69 -7.36 21.34
C GLU A 262 -0.81 -7.07 21.46
N GLY A 263 -1.48 -6.92 20.32
CA GLY A 263 -2.93 -6.72 20.24
C GLY A 263 -3.33 -5.26 20.06
N ASP A 264 -4.49 -5.04 19.44
CA ASP A 264 -4.91 -3.71 18.98
C ASP A 264 -5.12 -2.70 20.13
N ILE A 265 -5.67 -3.14 21.27
CA ILE A 265 -5.93 -2.27 22.42
C ILE A 265 -4.64 -1.99 23.21
N PRO A 266 -3.85 -3.00 23.62
CA PRO A 266 -2.61 -2.76 24.37
C PRO A 266 -1.62 -1.87 23.61
N VAL A 267 -1.41 -2.15 22.32
CA VAL A 267 -0.50 -1.36 21.46
C VAL A 267 -0.98 0.09 21.33
N LYS A 268 -2.29 0.32 21.24
CA LYS A 268 -2.85 1.68 21.18
C LYS A 268 -2.62 2.43 22.49
N ASN A 269 -2.85 1.78 23.62
CA ASN A 269 -2.65 2.39 24.93
C ASN A 269 -1.18 2.72 25.17
N GLU A 270 -0.27 1.83 24.77
CA GLU A 270 1.18 2.08 24.88
C GLU A 270 1.63 3.24 23.98
N ALA A 271 1.13 3.30 22.75
CA ALA A 271 1.39 4.44 21.88
C ALA A 271 0.90 5.77 22.47
N ILE A 272 -0.26 5.78 23.15
CA ILE A 272 -0.76 6.98 23.84
C ILE A 272 0.08 7.31 25.08
N ARG A 273 0.59 6.31 25.80
CA ARG A 273 1.44 6.53 26.97
C ARG A 273 2.78 7.15 26.60
N HIS A 274 3.33 6.80 25.44
CA HIS A 274 4.66 7.25 25.00
C HIS A 274 4.68 8.66 24.38
N PHE A 275 3.53 9.14 23.86
CA PHE A 275 3.39 10.44 23.18
C PHE A 275 2.46 11.39 23.92
#